data_AF-A0A934PCJ1-F1
#
_entry.id   AF-A0A934PCJ1-F1
#
_cell.length_a   1.000
_cell.length_b   1.000
_cell.length_c   1.000
_cell.angle_alpha   90.00
_cell.angle_beta   90.00
_cell.angle_gamma   90.00
#
_symmetry.space_group_name_H-M   'P 1'
#
loop_
_entity.id
_entity.type
_entity.pdbx_description
1 polymer ?
#
loop_
_entity_poly.entity_id
_entity_poly.type
_entity_poly.pdbx_seq_one_letter_code
_entity_poly.pdbx_strand_id
1 'polypeptide(L)'
;MAKRFGGKYSPDGPSDDTPAEPRGAYEGARVDPAGARSNILFIPAIPLLFMSLNDGAVGMATGLVAAGTLTLAAWLLREGLRAQAAYDARKVARRPAFPRKMVASALTGLGVAIAVYKNEPGLIAPLLFGAAAAGLHVVAFGPDPLRDKGMEGIDGFQQDRVARVVDEAETHLREMTDAIRRAGDRQMETRVEQFQTTARDLFRTVEEDPRDLTGARKYMTVYLQGARDATIKFADIYARSRDAGARADYAALLNDLEQNFAARTRKMLLDDRSDLTIEIDVLRDRLQREGVRTETP
;
A
#
# COMPACT_ATOMS: atom_id res chain seq x y z
N MET A 1 -5.70 16.11 -54.05
CA MET A 1 -6.71 16.51 -53.05
C MET A 1 -5.97 16.85 -51.76
N ALA A 2 -5.94 18.12 -51.36
CA ALA A 2 -5.18 18.57 -50.18
C ALA A 2 -6.07 18.50 -48.92
N LYS A 3 -5.69 17.70 -47.93
CA LYS A 3 -6.29 17.75 -46.58
C LYS A 3 -5.69 18.94 -45.82
N ARG A 4 -6.54 19.89 -45.43
CA ARG A 4 -6.16 20.98 -44.52
C ARG A 4 -6.14 20.44 -43.09
N PHE A 5 -5.03 20.61 -42.40
CA PHE A 5 -4.91 20.36 -40.97
C PHE A 5 -5.29 21.64 -40.22
N GLY A 6 -6.35 21.58 -39.41
CA GLY A 6 -6.69 22.60 -38.43
C GLY A 6 -6.01 22.28 -37.10
N GLY A 7 -5.30 23.25 -36.54
CA GLY A 7 -4.69 23.14 -35.21
C GLY A 7 -5.67 23.57 -34.11
N LYS A 8 -5.24 23.41 -32.85
CA LYS A 8 -6.00 23.75 -31.62
C LYS A 8 -6.51 25.21 -31.53
N TYR A 9 -6.07 26.09 -32.43
CA TYR A 9 -6.47 27.50 -32.49
C TYR A 9 -7.09 27.91 -33.84
N SER A 10 -7.56 26.94 -34.64
CA SER A 10 -8.31 27.27 -35.86
C SER A 10 -9.71 27.81 -35.50
N PRO A 11 -10.18 28.90 -36.15
CA PRO A 11 -11.47 29.53 -35.83
C PRO A 11 -12.70 28.65 -36.03
N ASP A 12 -12.58 27.52 -36.72
CA ASP A 12 -13.68 26.61 -37.11
C ASP A 12 -13.62 25.24 -36.41
N GLY A 13 -13.26 25.19 -35.12
CA GLY A 13 -13.30 23.96 -34.32
C GLY A 13 -14.66 23.75 -33.63
N PRO A 14 -15.20 22.51 -33.57
CA PRO A 14 -16.47 22.25 -32.89
C PRO A 14 -16.34 22.54 -31.38
N SER A 15 -17.27 23.33 -30.87
CA SER A 15 -17.46 23.61 -29.44
C SER A 15 -18.15 22.43 -28.76
N ASP A 16 -17.39 21.58 -28.09
CA ASP A 16 -17.73 20.94 -26.80
C ASP A 16 -16.68 19.89 -26.45
N ASP A 17 -15.86 20.20 -25.46
CA ASP A 17 -15.52 19.33 -24.33
C ASP A 17 -14.38 20.01 -23.57
N THR A 18 -14.64 20.37 -22.32
CA THR A 18 -13.58 20.84 -21.42
C THR A 18 -12.64 19.65 -21.16
N PRO A 19 -11.37 19.68 -21.56
CA PRO A 19 -10.46 18.58 -21.27
C PRO A 19 -10.27 18.54 -19.75
N ALA A 20 -10.63 17.42 -19.12
CA ALA A 20 -10.19 17.14 -17.75
C ALA A 20 -8.68 17.33 -17.69
N GLU A 21 -8.19 18.14 -16.75
CA GLU A 21 -6.75 18.42 -16.62
C GLU A 21 -5.97 17.10 -16.57
N PRO A 22 -4.87 16.97 -17.32
CA PRO A 22 -4.06 15.76 -17.31
C PRO A 22 -3.44 15.60 -15.92
N ARG A 23 -4.08 14.78 -15.07
CA ARG A 23 -3.53 14.30 -13.81
C ARG A 23 -2.12 13.79 -14.07
N GLY A 24 -1.13 14.41 -13.41
CA GLY A 24 0.27 14.16 -13.71
C GLY A 24 0.62 12.68 -13.52
N ALA A 25 1.53 12.14 -14.33
CA ALA A 25 1.97 10.74 -14.31
C ALA A 25 2.59 10.27 -12.96
N TYR A 26 2.65 11.14 -11.97
CA TYR A 26 3.20 10.92 -10.63
C TYR A 26 2.18 11.15 -9.52
N GLU A 27 0.93 11.50 -9.85
CA GLU A 27 -0.13 11.71 -8.88
C GLU A 27 -0.53 10.35 -8.27
N GLY A 28 0.03 10.05 -7.09
CA GLY A 28 -0.13 8.76 -6.40
C GLY A 28 1.07 7.81 -6.46
N ALA A 29 2.19 8.19 -7.09
CA ALA A 29 3.42 7.39 -7.04
C ALA A 29 3.95 7.30 -5.61
N ARG A 30 3.90 6.10 -5.01
CA ARG A 30 4.40 5.84 -3.65
C ARG A 30 5.80 5.24 -3.72
N VAL A 31 6.75 5.84 -3.00
CA VAL A 31 8.12 5.32 -2.86
C VAL A 31 8.08 4.00 -2.08
N ASP A 32 8.81 2.96 -2.51
CA ASP A 32 8.92 1.71 -1.73
C ASP A 32 9.52 2.06 -0.35
N PRO A 33 8.78 1.84 0.74
CA PRO A 33 9.26 2.13 2.10
C PRO A 33 10.50 1.31 2.47
N ALA A 34 10.73 0.17 1.80
CA ALA A 34 11.96 -0.59 1.82
C ALA A 34 13.01 -0.06 0.81
N GLY A 35 13.23 1.26 0.82
CA GLY A 35 14.12 1.95 -0.11
C GLY A 35 15.61 1.78 0.18
N ALA A 36 16.44 2.66 -0.39
CA ALA A 36 17.91 2.61 -0.32
C ALA A 36 18.45 2.48 1.12
N ARG A 37 17.77 3.10 2.11
CA ARG A 37 18.20 3.07 3.52
C ARG A 37 18.21 1.68 4.13
N SER A 38 17.23 0.81 3.82
CA SER A 38 17.24 -0.58 4.30
C SER A 38 18.23 -1.45 3.53
N ASN A 39 18.48 -1.16 2.24
CA ASN A 39 19.44 -1.93 1.45
C ASN A 39 20.89 -1.74 1.91
N ILE A 40 21.22 -0.56 2.47
CA ILE A 40 22.56 -0.28 3.01
C ILE A 40 22.92 -1.23 4.17
N LEU A 41 21.95 -1.72 4.94
CA LEU A 41 22.19 -2.63 6.06
C LEU A 41 22.63 -4.04 5.66
N PHE A 42 22.53 -4.40 4.37
CA PHE A 42 23.12 -5.65 3.86
C PHE A 42 24.63 -5.52 3.62
N ILE A 43 25.16 -4.30 3.49
CA ILE A 43 26.57 -4.06 3.15
C ILE A 43 27.52 -4.57 4.23
N PRO A 44 27.32 -4.34 5.54
CA PRO A 44 28.26 -4.78 6.58
C PRO A 44 28.52 -6.29 6.63
N ALA A 45 27.56 -7.12 6.20
CA ALA A 45 27.71 -8.58 6.16
C ALA A 45 28.73 -9.03 5.10
N ILE A 46 28.90 -8.26 4.02
CA ILE A 46 29.78 -8.60 2.89
C ILE A 46 31.26 -8.59 3.29
N PRO A 47 31.85 -7.48 3.77
CA PRO A 47 33.26 -7.46 4.16
C PRO A 47 33.53 -8.41 5.33
N LEU A 48 32.55 -8.61 6.22
CA LEU A 48 32.68 -9.53 7.34
C LEU A 48 32.83 -10.99 6.87
N LEU A 49 32.05 -11.42 5.87
CA LEU A 49 32.22 -12.73 5.24
C LEU A 49 33.60 -12.85 4.57
N PHE A 50 33.98 -11.88 3.75
CA PHE A 50 35.27 -11.92 3.05
C PHE A 50 36.47 -11.95 4.00
N MET A 51 36.45 -11.15 5.07
CA MET A 51 37.50 -11.16 6.09
C MET A 51 37.55 -12.49 6.86
N SER A 52 36.42 -13.19 7.01
CA SER A 52 36.39 -14.48 7.74
C SER A 52 36.96 -15.68 6.98
N LEU A 53 37.15 -15.58 5.66
CA LEU A 53 37.64 -16.69 4.83
C LEU A 53 39.08 -17.11 5.18
N ASN A 54 39.88 -16.20 5.73
CA ASN A 54 41.29 -16.44 6.01
C ASN A 54 41.60 -16.75 7.50
N ASP A 55 40.58 -16.84 8.36
CA ASP A 55 40.72 -16.96 9.82
C ASP A 55 40.61 -18.41 10.34
N GLY A 56 40.75 -19.39 9.46
CA GLY A 56 40.56 -20.81 9.78
C GLY A 56 39.10 -21.19 10.07
N ALA A 57 38.86 -22.46 10.41
CA ALA A 57 37.51 -23.02 10.49
C ALA A 57 36.61 -22.33 11.55
N VAL A 58 37.16 -22.02 12.73
CA VAL A 58 36.42 -21.37 13.81
C VAL A 58 36.11 -19.91 13.45
N GLY A 59 37.09 -19.15 12.95
CA GLY A 59 36.89 -17.75 12.53
C GLY A 59 35.90 -17.63 11.37
N MET A 60 35.93 -18.58 10.43
CA MET A 60 34.97 -18.68 9.34
C MET A 60 33.55 -18.99 9.86
N ALA A 61 33.40 -19.96 10.77
CA ALA A 61 32.10 -20.31 11.35
C ALA A 61 31.50 -19.13 12.13
N THR A 62 32.28 -18.44 12.97
CA THR A 62 31.82 -17.26 13.71
C THR A 62 31.47 -16.10 12.78
N GLY A 63 32.27 -15.88 11.73
CA GLY A 63 31.99 -14.88 10.70
C GLY A 63 30.69 -15.15 9.93
N LEU A 64 30.45 -16.40 9.54
CA LEU A 64 29.21 -16.82 8.89
C LEU A 64 27.99 -16.60 9.78
N VAL A 65 28.08 -16.93 11.08
CA VAL A 65 26.99 -16.70 12.04
C VAL A 65 26.69 -15.21 12.19
N ALA A 66 27.72 -14.37 12.37
CA ALA A 66 27.55 -12.92 12.47
C ALA A 66 26.93 -12.33 11.20
N ALA A 67 27.46 -12.68 10.03
CA ALA A 67 26.94 -12.22 8.74
C ALA A 67 25.49 -12.69 8.49
N GLY A 68 25.18 -13.95 8.83
CA GLY A 68 23.83 -14.50 8.74
C GLY A 68 22.85 -13.75 9.65
N THR A 69 23.28 -13.43 10.87
CA THR A 69 22.47 -12.68 11.84
C THR A 69 22.21 -11.24 11.36
N LEU A 70 23.23 -10.55 10.83
CA LEU A 70 23.08 -9.21 10.25
C LEU A 70 22.19 -9.21 8.99
N THR A 71 22.33 -10.22 8.14
CA THR A 71 21.49 -10.38 6.94
C THR A 71 20.03 -10.62 7.33
N LEU A 72 19.79 -11.47 8.33
CA LEU A 72 18.45 -11.71 8.86
C LEU A 72 17.86 -10.44 9.49
N ALA A 73 18.66 -9.66 10.23
CA ALA A 73 18.25 -8.39 10.80
C ALA A 73 17.81 -7.40 9.70
N ALA A 74 18.62 -7.25 8.64
CA ALA A 74 18.33 -6.37 7.51
C ALA A 74 17.07 -6.80 6.75
N TRP A 75 16.89 -8.12 6.55
CA TRP A 75 15.68 -8.66 5.95
C TRP A 75 14.43 -8.38 6.79
N LEU A 76 14.49 -8.62 8.09
CA LEU A 76 13.38 -8.39 9.00
C LEU A 76 13.02 -6.90 9.11
N LEU A 77 14.01 -6.01 9.11
CA LEU A 77 13.80 -4.57 9.04
C LEU A 77 13.07 -4.17 7.75
N ARG A 78 13.48 -4.72 6.61
CA ARG A 78 12.85 -4.44 5.31
C ARG A 78 11.36 -4.77 5.36
N GLU A 79 11.01 -5.91 5.92
CA GLU A 79 9.63 -6.30 6.11
C GLU A 79 8.89 -5.43 7.14
N GLY A 80 9.56 -5.04 8.24
CA GLY A 80 9.01 -4.14 9.25
C GLY A 80 8.68 -2.75 8.69
N LEU A 81 9.53 -2.20 7.83
CA LEU A 81 9.28 -0.93 7.15
C LEU A 81 8.08 -1.00 6.20
N ARG A 82 7.94 -2.11 5.47
CA ARG A 82 6.76 -2.35 4.61
C ARG A 82 5.48 -2.49 5.43
N ALA A 83 5.54 -3.23 6.54
CA ALA A 83 4.41 -3.38 7.44
C ALA A 83 3.99 -2.05 8.06
N GLN A 84 4.94 -1.23 8.50
CA GLN A 84 4.64 0.11 9.01
C GLN A 84 4.04 1.02 7.93
N ALA A 85 4.59 1.02 6.72
CA ALA A 85 4.03 1.85 5.65
C ALA A 85 2.60 1.44 5.27
N ALA A 86 2.29 0.14 5.31
CA ALA A 86 0.92 -0.34 5.12
C ALA A 86 -0.01 0.13 6.26
N TYR A 87 0.48 0.12 7.50
CA TYR A 87 -0.23 0.66 8.67
C TYR A 87 -0.46 2.18 8.55
N ASP A 88 0.57 2.95 8.17
CA ASP A 88 0.51 4.41 8.09
C ASP A 88 -0.38 4.89 6.93
N ALA A 89 -0.40 4.14 5.82
CA ALA A 89 -1.22 4.45 4.65
C ALA A 89 -2.73 4.31 4.91
N ARG A 90 -3.13 3.55 5.93
CA ARG A 90 -4.53 3.34 6.30
C ARG A 90 -4.90 4.30 7.43
N LYS A 91 -6.10 4.89 7.38
CA LYS A 91 -6.62 5.71 8.50
C LYS A 91 -7.03 4.83 9.69
N VAL A 92 -7.48 3.61 9.40
CA VAL A 92 -7.84 2.58 10.38
C VAL A 92 -6.95 1.36 10.15
N ALA A 93 -6.16 0.96 11.14
CA ALA A 93 -5.24 -0.17 11.01
C ALA A 93 -4.89 -0.80 12.36
N ARG A 94 -4.77 -2.13 12.38
CA ARG A 94 -4.28 -2.87 13.54
C ARG A 94 -2.75 -2.82 13.59
N ARG A 95 -2.17 -2.77 14.79
CA ARG A 95 -0.73 -2.89 14.98
C ARG A 95 -0.19 -4.18 14.34
N PRO A 96 1.01 -4.18 13.77
CA PRO A 96 1.66 -5.40 13.31
C PRO A 96 1.71 -6.46 14.42
N ALA A 97 1.36 -7.71 14.09
CA ALA A 97 1.30 -8.81 15.07
C ALA A 97 2.67 -9.16 15.67
N PHE A 98 3.76 -8.83 14.96
CA PHE A 98 5.13 -9.09 15.37
C PHE A 98 5.98 -7.81 15.18
N PRO A 99 6.68 -7.32 16.23
CA PRO A 99 7.47 -6.10 16.18
C PRO A 99 8.81 -6.32 15.46
N ARG A 100 8.74 -6.37 14.12
CA ARG A 100 9.84 -6.75 13.23
C ARG A 100 11.04 -5.81 13.35
N LYS A 101 10.85 -4.49 13.49
CA LYS A 101 11.96 -3.53 13.62
C LYS A 101 12.66 -3.63 14.96
N MET A 102 11.93 -3.91 16.04
CA MET A 102 12.53 -4.12 17.37
C MET A 102 13.40 -5.38 17.38
N VAL A 103 12.91 -6.48 16.81
CA VAL A 103 13.69 -7.72 16.69
C VAL A 103 14.88 -7.53 15.75
N ALA A 104 14.72 -6.81 14.64
CA ALA A 104 15.83 -6.45 13.76
C ALA A 104 16.91 -5.63 14.49
N SER A 105 16.51 -4.71 15.37
CA SER A 105 17.44 -3.92 16.19
C SER A 105 18.23 -4.81 17.16
N ALA A 106 17.55 -5.76 17.81
CA ALA A 106 18.18 -6.73 18.70
C ALA A 106 19.16 -7.65 17.94
N LEU A 107 18.76 -8.16 16.77
CA LEU A 107 19.60 -8.99 15.91
C LEU A 107 20.80 -8.22 15.35
N THR A 108 20.63 -6.93 15.03
CA THR A 108 21.74 -6.06 14.61
C THR A 108 22.78 -5.94 15.72
N GLY A 109 22.34 -5.68 16.96
CA GLY A 109 23.23 -5.65 18.12
C GLY A 109 23.94 -6.98 18.35
N LEU A 110 23.22 -8.10 18.25
CA LEU A 110 23.79 -9.43 18.40
C LEU A 110 24.82 -9.74 17.31
N GLY A 111 24.50 -9.46 16.04
CA GLY A 111 25.40 -9.68 14.91
C GLY A 111 26.69 -8.87 15.04
N VAL A 112 26.61 -7.61 15.47
CA VAL A 112 27.78 -6.76 15.76
C VAL A 112 28.57 -7.29 16.96
N ALA A 113 27.90 -7.74 18.03
CA ALA A 113 28.59 -8.31 19.18
C ALA A 113 29.40 -9.56 18.80
N ILE A 114 28.81 -10.47 18.00
CA ILE A 114 29.50 -11.67 17.51
C ILE A 114 30.68 -11.28 16.60
N ALA A 115 30.50 -10.27 15.74
CA ALA A 115 31.56 -9.74 14.88
C ALA A 115 32.75 -9.18 15.67
N VAL A 116 32.48 -8.42 16.74
CA VAL A 116 33.51 -7.82 17.59
C VAL A 116 34.21 -8.89 18.43
N TYR A 117 33.47 -9.85 18.98
CA TYR A 117 34.04 -10.95 19.77
C TYR A 117 35.09 -11.75 19.01
N LYS A 118 34.91 -11.88 17.69
CA LYS A 118 35.87 -12.53 16.79
C LYS A 118 37.24 -11.81 16.77
N ASN A 119 37.26 -10.48 16.79
CA ASN A 119 38.49 -9.68 16.70
C ASN A 119 39.08 -9.37 18.08
N GLU A 120 38.23 -9.17 19.08
CA GLU A 120 38.62 -8.85 20.44
C GLU A 120 37.88 -9.79 21.42
N PRO A 121 38.47 -10.96 21.73
CA PRO A 121 37.85 -11.95 22.60
C PRO A 121 37.74 -11.42 24.04
N GLY A 122 36.53 -11.04 24.43
CA GLY A 122 36.19 -10.49 25.74
C GLY A 122 34.70 -10.18 25.80
N LEU A 123 34.16 -9.86 26.98
CA LEU A 123 32.72 -9.58 27.12
C LEU A 123 32.39 -8.09 26.98
N ILE A 124 33.30 -7.19 27.36
CA ILE A 124 33.02 -5.76 27.44
C ILE A 124 32.86 -5.15 26.04
N ALA A 125 33.82 -5.36 25.14
CA ALA A 125 33.77 -4.76 23.80
C ALA A 125 32.55 -5.25 22.99
N PRO A 126 32.23 -6.55 22.87
CA PRO A 126 31.02 -7.02 22.19
C PRO A 126 29.73 -6.45 22.75
N LEU A 127 29.61 -6.34 24.08
CA LEU A 127 28.42 -5.76 24.71
C LEU A 127 28.27 -4.27 24.39
N LEU A 128 29.36 -3.50 24.46
CA LEU A 128 29.32 -2.07 24.16
C LEU A 128 28.98 -1.80 22.70
N PHE A 129 29.68 -2.45 21.76
CA PHE A 129 29.43 -2.28 20.33
C PHE A 129 28.07 -2.84 19.92
N GLY A 130 27.64 -3.97 20.48
CA GLY A 130 26.32 -4.53 20.24
C GLY A 130 25.19 -3.64 20.76
N ALA A 131 25.32 -3.11 21.98
CA ALA A 131 24.34 -2.17 22.54
C ALA A 131 24.29 -0.85 21.75
N ALA A 132 25.44 -0.31 21.37
CA ALA A 132 25.52 0.89 20.53
C ALA A 132 24.88 0.66 19.17
N ALA A 133 25.15 -0.47 18.52
CA ALA A 133 24.55 -0.82 17.23
C ALA A 133 23.03 -1.00 17.32
N ALA A 134 22.53 -1.70 18.35
CA ALA A 134 21.09 -1.83 18.58
C ALA A 134 20.43 -0.46 18.84
N GLY A 135 21.04 0.39 19.68
CA GLY A 135 20.54 1.72 19.98
C GLY A 135 20.50 2.63 18.75
N LEU A 136 21.58 2.68 17.97
CA LEU A 136 21.63 3.42 16.71
C LEU A 136 20.61 2.90 15.70
N HIS A 137 20.38 1.58 15.65
CA HIS A 137 19.36 0.98 14.81
C HIS A 137 17.94 1.42 15.21
N VAL A 138 17.62 1.42 16.51
CA VAL A 138 16.33 1.95 17.01
C VAL A 138 16.18 3.44 16.67
N VAL A 139 17.22 4.25 16.88
CA VAL A 139 17.20 5.69 16.56
C VAL A 139 17.00 5.93 15.05
N ALA A 140 17.67 5.15 14.20
CA ALA A 140 17.61 5.32 12.76
C ALA A 140 16.26 4.90 12.13
N PHE A 141 15.63 3.85 12.65
CA PHE A 141 14.44 3.23 12.02
C PHE A 141 13.14 3.35 12.80
N GLY A 142 13.23 3.77 14.07
CA GLY A 142 12.12 3.87 15.01
C GLY A 142 11.57 2.50 15.46
N PRO A 143 10.78 2.49 16.56
CA PRO A 143 10.04 1.31 16.97
C PRO A 143 8.86 1.02 16.02
N ASP A 144 8.40 -0.24 15.97
CA ASP A 144 7.17 -0.61 15.27
C ASP A 144 5.92 0.07 15.90
N PRO A 145 4.85 0.36 15.14
CA PRO A 145 3.59 0.82 15.70
C PRO A 145 3.03 -0.20 16.70
N LEU A 146 2.79 0.20 17.95
CA LEU A 146 2.34 -0.71 19.03
C LEU A 146 0.85 -0.58 19.40
N ARG A 147 0.15 0.37 18.79
CA ARG A 147 -1.27 0.65 19.03
C ARG A 147 -2.07 0.53 17.76
N ASP A 148 -3.35 0.25 17.91
CA ASP A 148 -4.29 0.25 16.81
C ASP A 148 -4.72 1.70 16.51
N LYS A 149 -4.95 2.01 15.23
CA LYS A 149 -5.31 3.34 14.74
C LYS A 149 -6.77 3.34 14.32
N GLY A 150 -7.54 4.35 14.74
CA GLY A 150 -8.92 4.56 14.27
C GLY A 150 -9.93 3.49 14.73
N MET A 151 -9.63 2.77 15.82
CA MET A 151 -10.50 1.70 16.37
C MET A 151 -11.32 2.15 17.59
N GLU A 152 -11.50 3.46 17.80
CA GLU A 152 -12.31 4.00 18.90
C GLU A 152 -13.79 4.09 18.48
N GLY A 153 -14.67 3.36 19.17
CA GLY A 153 -16.13 3.55 19.07
C GLY A 153 -16.91 2.66 18.09
N ILE A 154 -16.27 1.73 17.37
CA ILE A 154 -16.94 0.76 16.47
C ILE A 154 -16.61 -0.66 16.91
N ASP A 155 -17.60 -1.57 16.87
CA ASP A 155 -17.45 -2.99 17.21
C ASP A 155 -16.32 -3.63 16.39
N GLY A 156 -15.24 -4.06 17.05
CA GLY A 156 -14.01 -4.55 16.40
C GLY A 156 -14.26 -5.70 15.41
N PHE A 157 -15.33 -6.48 15.61
CA PHE A 157 -15.76 -7.51 14.66
C PHE A 157 -16.17 -6.98 13.28
N GLN A 158 -16.79 -5.80 13.21
CA GLN A 158 -17.15 -5.20 11.92
C GLN A 158 -15.92 -4.68 11.20
N GLN A 159 -15.00 -4.03 11.91
CA GLN A 159 -13.73 -3.59 11.34
C GLN A 159 -12.87 -4.77 10.86
N ASP A 160 -12.79 -5.86 11.64
CA ASP A 160 -12.09 -7.09 11.24
C ASP A 160 -12.69 -7.74 9.99
N ARG A 161 -13.99 -7.58 9.77
CA ARG A 161 -14.64 -8.02 8.53
C ARG A 161 -14.28 -7.12 7.35
N VAL A 162 -14.26 -5.81 7.53
CA VAL A 162 -13.86 -4.86 6.48
C VAL A 162 -12.41 -5.12 6.06
N ALA A 163 -11.48 -5.18 7.01
CA ALA A 163 -10.06 -5.39 6.74
C ALA A 163 -9.80 -6.66 5.93
N ARG A 164 -10.44 -7.78 6.29
CA ARG A 164 -10.31 -9.04 5.55
C ARG A 164 -10.82 -8.94 4.11
N VAL A 165 -11.97 -8.29 3.91
CA VAL A 165 -12.54 -8.12 2.55
C VAL A 165 -11.68 -7.19 1.71
N VAL A 166 -11.11 -6.13 2.30
CA VAL A 166 -10.17 -5.22 1.61
C VAL A 166 -8.90 -5.96 1.21
N ASP A 167 -8.30 -6.76 2.10
CA ASP A 167 -7.07 -7.50 1.80
C ASP A 167 -7.28 -8.55 0.68
N GLU A 168 -8.44 -9.20 0.65
CA GLU A 168 -8.84 -10.11 -0.44
C GLU A 168 -9.03 -9.33 -1.76
N ALA A 169 -9.72 -8.20 -1.73
CA ALA A 169 -9.91 -7.33 -2.88
C ALA A 169 -8.59 -6.79 -3.46
N GLU A 170 -7.64 -6.35 -2.62
CA GLU A 170 -6.30 -5.94 -3.03
C GLU A 170 -5.47 -7.11 -3.59
N THR A 171 -5.76 -8.33 -3.16
CA THR A 171 -5.14 -9.53 -3.76
C THR A 171 -5.61 -9.71 -5.19
N HIS A 172 -6.91 -9.55 -5.47
CA HIS A 172 -7.41 -9.57 -6.85
C HIS A 172 -6.83 -8.46 -7.73
N LEU A 173 -6.65 -7.24 -7.20
CA LEU A 173 -5.99 -6.16 -7.95
C LEU A 173 -4.55 -6.52 -8.31
N ARG A 174 -3.78 -7.10 -7.37
CA ARG A 174 -2.40 -7.56 -7.64
C ARG A 174 -2.37 -8.64 -8.72
N GLU A 175 -3.25 -9.62 -8.64
CA GLU A 175 -3.37 -10.68 -9.66
C GLU A 175 -3.75 -10.12 -11.04
N MET A 176 -4.58 -9.07 -11.10
CA MET A 176 -4.86 -8.35 -12.35
C MET A 176 -3.60 -7.70 -12.93
N THR A 177 -2.78 -7.03 -12.12
CA THR A 177 -1.50 -6.44 -12.57
C THR A 177 -0.57 -7.51 -13.13
N ASP A 178 -0.44 -8.64 -12.43
CA ASP A 178 0.44 -9.72 -12.86
C ASP A 178 -0.07 -10.40 -14.14
N ALA A 179 -1.38 -10.53 -14.29
CA ALA A 179 -1.99 -11.05 -15.50
C ALA A 179 -1.82 -10.10 -16.69
N ILE A 180 -2.12 -8.82 -16.54
CA ILE A 180 -2.09 -7.88 -17.67
C ILE A 180 -0.68 -7.67 -18.23
N ARG A 181 0.35 -7.71 -17.38
CA ARG A 181 1.76 -7.67 -17.82
C ARG A 181 2.13 -8.78 -18.80
N ARG A 182 1.48 -9.96 -18.69
CA ARG A 182 1.70 -11.07 -19.64
C ARG A 182 1.14 -10.78 -21.04
N ALA A 183 0.17 -9.89 -21.16
CA ALA A 183 -0.38 -9.47 -22.45
C ALA A 183 0.62 -8.57 -23.23
N GLY A 184 1.49 -7.84 -22.52
CA GLY A 184 2.49 -6.94 -23.10
C GLY A 184 1.89 -5.76 -23.88
N ASP A 185 0.65 -5.36 -23.57
CA ASP A 185 0.03 -4.14 -24.11
C ASP A 185 0.08 -3.03 -23.07
N ARG A 186 0.99 -2.07 -23.29
CA ARG A 186 1.20 -0.94 -22.36
C ARG A 186 -0.05 -0.09 -22.17
N GLN A 187 -0.91 0.05 -23.18
CA GLN A 187 -2.14 0.82 -23.02
C GLN A 187 -3.13 0.10 -22.10
N MET A 188 -3.23 -1.22 -22.21
CA MET A 188 -4.11 -2.00 -21.33
C MET A 188 -3.54 -2.10 -19.90
N GLU A 189 -2.22 -2.16 -19.73
CA GLU A 189 -1.58 -2.03 -18.41
C GLU A 189 -1.99 -0.72 -17.73
N THR A 190 -1.90 0.42 -18.42
CA THR A 190 -2.33 1.72 -17.88
C THR A 190 -3.82 1.75 -17.55
N ARG A 191 -4.68 1.14 -18.38
CA ARG A 191 -6.13 1.06 -18.08
C ARG A 191 -6.42 0.22 -16.83
N VAL A 192 -5.69 -0.87 -16.62
CA VAL A 192 -5.82 -1.65 -15.37
C VAL A 192 -5.38 -0.83 -14.16
N GLU A 193 -4.27 -0.09 -14.26
CA GLU A 193 -3.82 0.80 -13.18
C GLU A 193 -4.83 1.90 -12.84
N GLN A 194 -5.48 2.47 -13.86
CA GLN A 194 -6.55 3.47 -13.69
C GLN A 194 -7.77 2.87 -12.98
N PHE A 195 -8.20 1.68 -13.39
CA PHE A 195 -9.26 0.95 -12.70
C PHE A 195 -8.90 0.64 -11.24
N GLN A 196 -7.67 0.19 -10.98
CA GLN A 196 -7.21 -0.07 -9.61
C GLN A 196 -7.24 1.16 -8.73
N THR A 197 -6.90 2.33 -9.28
CA THR A 197 -6.97 3.60 -8.55
C THR A 197 -8.42 3.88 -8.12
N THR A 198 -9.36 3.72 -9.05
CA THR A 198 -10.80 3.89 -8.78
C THR A 198 -11.32 2.88 -7.75
N ALA A 199 -10.89 1.62 -7.82
CA ALA A 199 -11.25 0.59 -6.85
C ALA A 199 -10.69 0.89 -5.45
N ARG A 200 -9.46 1.38 -5.35
CA ARG A 200 -8.84 1.76 -4.07
C ARG A 200 -9.52 2.95 -3.39
N ASP A 201 -10.11 3.86 -4.15
CA ASP A 201 -10.92 4.94 -3.59
C ASP A 201 -12.21 4.40 -2.95
N LEU A 202 -12.84 3.39 -3.58
CA LEU A 202 -13.96 2.68 -2.97
C LEU A 202 -13.53 1.96 -1.69
N PHE A 203 -12.40 1.25 -1.68
CA PHE A 203 -11.92 0.55 -0.48
C PHE A 203 -11.68 1.52 0.67
N ARG A 204 -11.02 2.66 0.40
CA ARG A 204 -10.77 3.69 1.41
C ARG A 204 -12.06 4.23 2.01
N THR A 205 -13.08 4.44 1.19
CA THR A 205 -14.40 4.91 1.67
C THR A 205 -15.04 3.90 2.61
N VAL A 206 -14.99 2.61 2.28
CA VAL A 206 -15.50 1.52 3.14
C VAL A 206 -14.65 1.32 4.41
N GLU A 207 -13.35 1.58 4.35
CA GLU A 207 -12.48 1.58 5.54
C GLU A 207 -12.78 2.76 6.47
N GLU A 208 -13.19 3.90 5.92
CA GLU A 208 -13.60 5.08 6.68
C GLU A 208 -14.95 4.87 7.37
N ASP A 209 -15.92 4.21 6.71
CA ASP A 209 -17.19 3.79 7.32
C ASP A 209 -17.47 2.28 7.11
N PRO A 210 -17.27 1.45 8.16
CA PRO A 210 -17.56 0.01 8.10
C PRO A 210 -19.02 -0.36 7.75
N ARG A 211 -19.98 0.55 7.95
CA ARG A 211 -21.40 0.32 7.65
C ARG A 211 -21.63 0.16 6.15
N ASP A 212 -20.83 0.86 5.34
CA ASP A 212 -20.89 0.85 3.88
C ASP A 212 -20.51 -0.49 3.24
N LEU A 213 -19.79 -1.34 3.98
CA LEU A 213 -19.39 -2.66 3.50
C LEU A 213 -20.59 -3.47 2.99
N THR A 214 -21.76 -3.32 3.60
CA THR A 214 -22.96 -4.06 3.19
C THR A 214 -23.35 -3.74 1.75
N GLY A 215 -23.34 -2.46 1.37
CA GLY A 215 -23.69 -2.05 0.00
C GLY A 215 -22.53 -2.11 -0.99
N ALA A 216 -21.28 -2.10 -0.50
CA ALA A 216 -20.08 -2.21 -1.33
C ALA A 216 -19.60 -3.65 -1.56
N ARG A 217 -20.03 -4.62 -0.75
CA ARG A 217 -19.55 -6.02 -0.77
C ARG A 217 -19.49 -6.63 -2.17
N LYS A 218 -20.55 -6.47 -2.97
CA LYS A 218 -20.64 -7.05 -4.32
C LYS A 218 -19.52 -6.56 -5.24
N TYR A 219 -19.10 -5.30 -5.07
CA TYR A 219 -18.01 -4.71 -5.83
C TYR A 219 -16.67 -5.30 -5.41
N MET A 220 -16.43 -5.42 -4.10
CA MET A 220 -15.17 -5.90 -3.54
C MET A 220 -14.95 -7.40 -3.71
N THR A 221 -16.01 -8.19 -3.92
CA THR A 221 -15.91 -9.64 -4.13
C THR A 221 -16.22 -10.03 -5.56
N VAL A 222 -17.51 -10.12 -5.91
CA VAL A 222 -17.99 -10.69 -7.18
C VAL A 222 -17.44 -9.94 -8.40
N TYR A 223 -17.49 -8.60 -8.37
CA TYR A 223 -17.04 -7.82 -9.53
C TYR A 223 -15.53 -7.82 -9.68
N LEU A 224 -14.75 -7.75 -8.59
CA LEU A 224 -13.30 -7.84 -8.67
C LEU A 224 -12.81 -9.22 -9.06
N GLN A 225 -13.42 -10.28 -8.52
CA GLN A 225 -13.14 -11.63 -8.95
C GLN A 225 -13.42 -11.81 -10.45
N GLY A 226 -14.56 -11.33 -10.93
CA GLY A 226 -14.90 -11.34 -12.35
C GLY A 226 -13.93 -10.52 -13.22
N ALA A 227 -13.52 -9.34 -12.75
CA ALA A 227 -12.55 -8.48 -13.43
C ALA A 227 -11.18 -9.16 -13.53
N ARG A 228 -10.73 -9.79 -12.45
CA ARG A 228 -9.50 -10.60 -12.41
C ARG A 228 -9.55 -11.77 -13.38
N ASP A 229 -10.61 -12.56 -13.35
CA ASP A 229 -10.76 -13.71 -14.24
C ASP A 229 -10.85 -13.29 -15.72
N ALA A 230 -11.51 -12.16 -16.01
CA ALA A 230 -11.55 -11.57 -17.34
C ALA A 230 -10.16 -11.08 -17.79
N THR A 231 -9.38 -10.47 -16.88
CA THR A 231 -8.01 -10.02 -17.15
C THR A 231 -7.08 -11.18 -17.51
N ILE A 232 -7.19 -12.30 -16.78
CA ILE A 232 -6.42 -13.51 -17.07
C ILE A 232 -6.77 -14.05 -18.46
N LYS A 233 -8.07 -14.18 -18.78
CA LYS A 233 -8.53 -14.66 -20.10
C LYS A 233 -8.09 -13.73 -21.23
N PHE A 234 -8.22 -12.42 -21.04
CA PHE A 234 -7.76 -11.43 -22.00
C PHE A 234 -6.26 -11.56 -22.24
N ALA A 235 -5.45 -11.62 -21.18
CA ALA A 235 -4.01 -11.75 -21.30
C ALA A 235 -3.59 -13.00 -22.06
N ASP A 236 -4.25 -14.14 -21.79
CA ASP A 236 -3.96 -15.41 -22.46
C ASP A 236 -4.32 -15.39 -23.96
N ILE A 237 -5.46 -14.79 -24.32
CA ILE A 237 -5.87 -14.63 -25.73
C ILE A 237 -4.91 -13.67 -26.44
N TYR A 238 -4.70 -12.49 -25.86
CA TYR A 238 -3.94 -11.43 -26.50
C TYR A 238 -2.46 -11.79 -26.68
N ALA A 239 -1.86 -12.51 -25.72
CA ALA A 239 -0.50 -12.98 -25.83
C ALA A 239 -0.29 -13.97 -27.00
N ARG A 240 -1.33 -14.74 -27.37
CA ARG A 240 -1.25 -15.76 -28.44
C ARG A 240 -1.58 -15.19 -29.82
N SER A 241 -2.68 -14.45 -29.94
CA SER A 241 -3.24 -14.06 -31.23
C SER A 241 -3.21 -12.56 -31.52
N ARG A 242 -2.87 -11.72 -30.53
CA ARG A 242 -2.97 -10.24 -30.63
C ARG A 242 -4.34 -9.77 -31.12
N ASP A 243 -5.39 -10.48 -30.70
CA ASP A 243 -6.77 -10.24 -31.13
C ASP A 243 -7.25 -8.82 -30.76
N ALA A 244 -7.60 -8.03 -31.78
CA ALA A 244 -8.05 -6.66 -31.60
C ALA A 244 -9.48 -6.55 -31.01
N GLY A 245 -10.34 -7.54 -31.27
CA GLY A 245 -11.68 -7.61 -30.70
C GLY A 245 -11.64 -7.88 -29.21
N ALA A 246 -10.87 -8.89 -28.78
CA ALA A 246 -10.69 -9.20 -27.35
C ALA A 246 -10.13 -8.01 -26.56
N ARG A 247 -9.25 -7.21 -27.20
CA ARG A 247 -8.73 -5.96 -26.65
C ARG A 247 -9.79 -4.89 -26.49
N ALA A 248 -10.64 -4.69 -27.50
CA ALA A 248 -11.71 -3.71 -27.45
C ALA A 248 -12.76 -4.09 -26.39
N ASP A 249 -13.16 -5.35 -26.33
CA ASP A 249 -14.13 -5.86 -25.36
C ASP A 249 -13.61 -5.72 -23.92
N TYR A 250 -12.34 -6.06 -23.69
CA TYR A 250 -11.72 -5.90 -22.38
C TYR A 250 -11.58 -4.43 -21.98
N ALA A 251 -11.24 -3.54 -22.92
CA ALA A 251 -11.19 -2.10 -22.65
C ALA A 251 -12.57 -1.53 -22.28
N ALA A 252 -13.64 -2.00 -22.95
CA ALA A 252 -15.02 -1.65 -22.63
C ALA A 252 -15.41 -2.13 -21.22
N LEU A 253 -15.08 -3.38 -20.88
CA LEU A 253 -15.30 -3.92 -19.54
C LEU A 253 -14.61 -3.07 -18.45
N LEU A 254 -13.35 -2.67 -18.67
CA LEU A 254 -12.62 -1.82 -17.71
C LEU A 254 -13.29 -0.45 -17.56
N ASN A 255 -13.75 0.15 -18.66
CA ASN A 255 -14.49 1.41 -18.62
C ASN A 255 -15.79 1.27 -17.81
N ASP A 256 -16.56 0.20 -18.04
CA ASP A 256 -17.82 -0.02 -17.33
C ASP A 256 -17.58 -0.24 -15.83
N LEU A 257 -16.55 -1.01 -15.48
CA LEU A 257 -16.15 -1.23 -14.09
C LEU A 257 -15.71 0.09 -13.42
N GLU A 258 -14.87 0.89 -14.07
CA GLU A 258 -14.47 2.22 -13.57
C GLU A 258 -15.68 3.09 -13.26
N GLN A 259 -16.62 3.21 -14.20
CA GLN A 259 -17.82 4.02 -14.03
C GLN A 259 -18.71 3.53 -12.88
N ASN A 260 -18.92 2.22 -12.78
CA ASN A 260 -19.75 1.62 -11.74
C ASN A 260 -19.11 1.76 -10.35
N PHE A 261 -17.80 1.54 -10.21
CA PHE A 261 -17.09 1.72 -8.94
C PHE A 261 -17.11 3.20 -8.52
N ALA A 262 -16.80 4.12 -9.43
CA ALA A 262 -16.85 5.56 -9.15
C ALA A 262 -18.26 6.04 -8.78
N ALA A 263 -19.30 5.52 -9.42
CA ALA A 263 -20.69 5.81 -9.08
C ALA A 263 -21.05 5.29 -7.68
N ARG A 264 -20.62 4.07 -7.33
CA ARG A 264 -20.85 3.50 -6.00
C ARG A 264 -20.16 4.32 -4.91
N THR A 265 -18.91 4.71 -5.10
CA THR A 265 -18.17 5.58 -4.16
C THR A 265 -18.88 6.91 -3.95
N ARG A 266 -19.27 7.59 -5.04
CA ARG A 266 -20.00 8.86 -4.94
C ARG A 266 -21.33 8.73 -4.19
N LYS A 267 -22.04 7.62 -4.38
CA LYS A 267 -23.31 7.38 -3.69
C LYS A 267 -23.11 7.29 -2.17
N MET A 268 -22.11 6.55 -1.70
CA MET A 268 -21.82 6.42 -0.26
C MET A 268 -21.51 7.79 0.37
N LEU A 269 -20.66 8.59 -0.27
CA LEU A 269 -20.33 9.94 0.18
C LEU A 269 -21.54 10.90 0.22
N LEU A 270 -22.54 10.71 -0.65
CA LEU A 270 -23.76 11.50 -0.66
C LEU A 270 -24.71 11.08 0.46
N ASP A 271 -24.81 9.78 0.72
CA ASP A 271 -25.60 9.22 1.81
C ASP A 271 -25.05 9.76 3.16
N ASP A 272 -23.72 9.75 3.36
CA ASP A 272 -23.06 10.32 4.54
C ASP A 272 -23.36 11.81 4.78
N ARG A 273 -23.35 12.60 3.71
CA ARG A 273 -23.66 14.04 3.79
C ARG A 273 -25.13 14.26 4.18
N SER A 274 -26.01 13.40 3.69
CA SER A 274 -27.44 13.46 3.99
C SER A 274 -27.68 13.15 5.47
N ASP A 275 -27.03 12.10 5.99
CA ASP A 275 -27.08 11.71 7.41
C ASP A 275 -26.61 12.86 8.31
N LEU A 276 -25.47 13.49 8.01
CA LEU A 276 -24.97 14.65 8.77
C LEU A 276 -25.96 15.82 8.76
N THR A 277 -26.59 16.09 7.62
CA THR A 277 -27.56 17.18 7.49
C THR A 277 -28.77 16.94 8.39
N ILE A 278 -29.28 15.70 8.39
CA ILE A 278 -30.38 15.28 9.27
C ILE A 278 -29.97 15.41 10.74
N GLU A 279 -28.78 14.97 11.13
CA GLU A 279 -28.29 15.09 12.51
C GLU A 279 -28.17 16.56 12.96
N ILE A 280 -27.67 17.45 12.09
CA ILE A 280 -27.59 18.89 12.37
C ILE A 280 -28.99 19.47 12.60
N ASP A 281 -29.96 19.11 11.76
CA ASP A 281 -31.32 19.62 11.87
C ASP A 281 -32.02 19.09 13.13
N VAL A 282 -31.83 17.81 13.48
CA VAL A 282 -32.33 17.24 14.74
C VAL A 282 -31.71 17.93 15.96
N LEU A 283 -30.40 18.22 15.93
CA LEU A 283 -29.72 18.95 16.99
C LEU A 283 -30.25 20.40 17.11
N ARG A 284 -30.48 21.09 16.00
CA ARG A 284 -31.10 22.42 15.99
C ARG A 284 -32.49 22.40 16.61
N ASP A 285 -33.33 21.44 16.22
CA ASP A 285 -34.67 21.27 16.78
C ASP A 285 -34.62 21.01 18.29
N ARG A 286 -33.67 20.19 18.74
CA ARG A 286 -33.47 19.92 20.17
C ARG A 286 -32.99 21.15 20.94
N LEU A 287 -32.02 21.89 20.40
CA LEU A 287 -31.52 23.13 21.00
C LEU A 287 -32.60 24.22 21.08
N GLN A 288 -33.46 24.32 20.05
CA GLN A 288 -34.62 25.22 20.06
C GLN A 288 -35.64 24.84 21.13
N ARG A 289 -35.90 23.53 21.33
CA ARG A 289 -36.80 23.02 22.38
C ARG A 289 -36.23 23.20 23.78
N GLU A 290 -34.92 23.07 23.94
CA GLU A 290 -34.21 23.24 25.22
C GLU A 290 -33.89 24.73 25.53
N GLY A 291 -34.27 25.66 24.65
CA GLY A 291 -34.22 27.11 24.92
C GLY A 291 -32.82 27.74 24.88
N VAL A 292 -31.81 27.02 24.39
CA VAL A 292 -30.42 27.49 24.33
C VAL A 292 -30.27 28.47 23.16
N ARG A 293 -30.48 29.75 23.42
CA ARG A 293 -30.08 30.81 22.48
C ARG A 293 -28.58 30.99 22.59
N THR A 294 -27.85 30.65 21.53
CA THR A 294 -26.45 31.06 21.38
C THR A 294 -26.43 32.58 21.30
N GLU A 295 -26.02 33.24 22.39
CA GLU A 295 -25.67 34.65 22.37
C GLU A 295 -24.59 34.83 21.30
N THR A 296 -24.95 35.55 20.24
CA THR A 296 -24.01 35.93 19.18
C THR A 296 -23.27 37.17 19.69
N PRO A 297 -21.92 37.22 19.64
CA PRO A 297 -21.17 38.43 19.99
C PRO A 297 -21.45 39.57 19.01
#